data_AF-A0A6N8IE05-F1
#
_entry.id   AF-A0A6N8IE05-F1
#
_cell.length_a   1.000
_cell.length_b   1.000
_cell.length_c   1.000
_cell.angle_alpha   90.00
_cell.angle_beta   90.00
_cell.angle_gamma   90.00
#
_symmetry.space_group_name_H-M   'P 1'
#
loop_
_entity.id
_entity.type
_entity.pdbx_description
1 polymer ?
#
loop_
_entity_poly.entity_id
_entity_poly.type
_entity_poly.pdbx_seq_one_letter_code
_entity_poly.pdbx_strand_id
1 'polypeptide(L)'
;MERNPVLVAAEQACAWAKLPSDGDPSTTNYGRLYLDVLDAAKAAGAGSAVPVPVDTPGLVAAYWPCLSRMLVMDNPGLAGWIRPRYSEALDCQAGTAWMQIMFADVTGRRPLARSWRHAGYGAVSDR
;
A
#
# COMPACT_ATOMS: atom_id res chain seq x y z
N MET A 1 -15.75 24.42 -2.33
CA MET A 1 -15.04 23.43 -3.17
C MET A 1 -15.20 22.07 -2.50
N GLU A 2 -15.75 21.09 -3.22
CA GLU A 2 -15.85 19.72 -2.74
C GLU A 2 -14.44 19.10 -2.69
N ARG A 3 -14.09 18.44 -1.58
CA ARG A 3 -12.77 17.78 -1.45
C ARG A 3 -12.74 16.57 -2.38
N ASN A 4 -11.63 16.37 -3.08
CA ASN A 4 -11.47 15.22 -3.98
C ASN A 4 -11.71 13.91 -3.19
N PRO A 5 -12.69 13.06 -3.59
CA PRO A 5 -13.08 11.88 -2.83
C PRO A 5 -11.93 10.87 -2.66
N VAL A 6 -10.99 10.82 -3.61
CA VAL A 6 -9.80 9.97 -3.50
C VAL A 6 -8.90 10.40 -2.35
N LEU A 7 -8.72 11.70 -2.16
CA LEU A 7 -7.90 12.23 -1.05
C LEU A 7 -8.58 12.01 0.30
N VAL A 8 -9.91 12.17 0.37
CA VAL A 8 -10.67 11.88 1.59
C VAL A 8 -10.54 10.40 1.95
N ALA A 9 -10.71 9.50 0.98
CA ALA A 9 -10.54 8.06 1.20
C ALA A 9 -9.09 7.70 1.59
N ALA A 10 -8.10 8.40 1.03
CA ALA A 10 -6.70 8.18 1.37
C ALA A 10 -6.38 8.61 2.81
N GLU A 11 -6.92 9.73 3.28
CA GLU A 11 -6.80 10.18 4.67
C GLU A 11 -7.45 9.19 5.64
N GLN A 12 -8.66 8.74 5.32
CA GLN A 12 -9.36 7.71 6.10
C GLN A 12 -8.60 6.39 6.11
N ALA A 13 -8.01 6.00 4.98
CA ALA A 13 -7.16 4.82 4.89
C ALA A 13 -5.96 4.92 5.83
N CYS A 14 -5.29 6.07 5.88
CA CYS A 14 -4.15 6.30 6.78
C CYS A 14 -4.59 6.30 8.26
N ALA A 15 -5.76 6.88 8.56
CA ALA A 15 -6.32 6.84 9.92
C ALA A 15 -6.62 5.40 10.35
N TRP A 16 -7.32 4.63 9.49
CA TRP A 16 -7.60 3.21 9.72
C TRP A 16 -6.32 2.38 9.88
N ALA A 17 -5.32 2.62 9.03
CA ALA A 17 -4.05 1.92 9.02
C ALA A 17 -3.27 2.02 10.33
N LYS A 18 -3.47 3.12 11.08
CA LYS A 18 -2.83 3.37 12.39
C LYS A 18 -3.57 2.76 13.57
N LEU A 19 -4.85 2.42 13.41
CA LEU A 19 -5.60 1.81 14.50
C LEU A 19 -5.00 0.43 14.84
N PRO A 20 -5.07 0.01 16.12
CA PRO A 20 -4.74 -1.36 16.51
C PRO A 20 -5.58 -2.35 15.71
N SER A 21 -5.02 -3.51 15.39
CA SER A 21 -5.76 -4.57 14.70
C SER A 21 -6.70 -5.30 15.64
N ASP A 22 -7.95 -5.53 15.22
CA ASP A 22 -9.00 -6.16 16.05
C ASP A 22 -8.61 -7.57 16.54
N GLY A 23 -7.79 -8.30 15.79
CA GLY A 23 -7.31 -9.65 16.15
C GLY A 23 -6.01 -9.68 16.95
N ASP A 24 -5.25 -8.59 16.95
CA ASP A 24 -3.99 -8.44 17.68
C ASP A 24 -3.67 -6.96 17.91
N PRO A 25 -3.94 -6.42 19.11
CA PRO A 25 -3.73 -5.00 19.39
C PRO A 25 -2.25 -4.62 19.50
N SER A 26 -1.32 -5.59 19.48
CA SER A 26 0.12 -5.32 19.46
C SER A 26 0.63 -4.86 18.09
N THR A 27 -0.18 -5.04 17.04
CA THR A 27 0.09 -4.54 15.70
C THR A 27 -0.98 -3.53 15.26
N THR A 28 -0.62 -2.67 14.30
CA THR A 28 -1.58 -1.83 13.60
C THR A 28 -2.27 -2.60 12.48
N ASN A 29 -3.39 -2.07 12.00
CA ASN A 29 -4.07 -2.58 10.80
C ASN A 29 -3.13 -2.61 9.58
N TYR A 30 -2.24 -1.63 9.44
CA TYR A 30 -1.22 -1.66 8.38
C TYR A 30 -0.26 -2.83 8.55
N GLY A 31 0.25 -3.05 9.76
CA GLY A 31 1.16 -4.16 10.04
C GLY A 31 0.52 -5.51 9.73
N ARG A 32 -0.75 -5.68 10.10
CA ARG A 32 -1.51 -6.90 9.78
C ARG A 32 -1.72 -7.07 8.28
N LEU A 33 -2.19 -6.02 7.61
CA LEU A 33 -2.38 -5.98 6.15
C LEU A 33 -1.10 -6.36 5.40
N TYR A 34 0.03 -5.81 5.83
CA TYR A 34 1.33 -6.08 5.23
C TYR A 34 1.69 -7.57 5.32
N LEU A 35 1.48 -8.20 6.48
CA LEU A 35 1.71 -9.64 6.65
C LEU A 35 0.77 -10.49 5.80
N ASP A 36 -0.54 -10.19 5.81
CA ASP A 36 -1.54 -10.91 5.01
C ASP A 36 -1.17 -10.87 3.50
N VAL A 37 -0.70 -9.71 3.02
CA VAL A 37 -0.22 -9.52 1.65
C VAL A 37 1.04 -10.35 1.34
N LEU A 38 2.00 -10.39 2.27
CA LEU A 38 3.22 -11.19 2.09
C LEU A 38 2.90 -12.69 2.04
N ASP A 39 2.04 -13.17 2.93
CA ASP A 39 1.63 -14.57 2.97
C ASP A 39 0.90 -14.98 1.69
N ALA A 40 0.01 -14.11 1.20
CA ALA A 40 -0.73 -14.40 0.01
C ALA A 40 0.11 -14.26 -1.29
N ALA A 41 1.10 -13.35 -1.33
CA ALA A 41 2.10 -13.31 -2.40
C ALA A 41 2.98 -14.58 -2.41
N LYS A 42 3.38 -15.07 -1.22
CA LYS A 42 4.12 -16.33 -1.07
C LYS A 42 3.30 -17.53 -1.52
N ALA A 43 2.01 -17.57 -1.17
CA ALA A 43 1.10 -18.64 -1.57
C ALA A 43 0.84 -18.67 -3.08
N ALA A 44 0.75 -17.50 -3.72
CA ALA A 44 0.55 -17.37 -5.17
C ALA A 44 1.76 -17.85 -5.99
N GLY A 45 2.97 -17.82 -5.43
CA GLY A 45 4.21 -18.15 -6.13
C GLY A 45 4.68 -17.08 -7.11
N ALA A 46 5.95 -17.18 -7.52
CA ALA A 46 6.54 -16.24 -8.48
C ALA A 46 5.90 -16.42 -9.88
N GLY A 47 5.43 -15.32 -10.48
CA GLY A 47 4.87 -15.33 -11.83
C GLY A 47 3.35 -15.56 -11.93
N SER A 48 2.63 -15.66 -10.80
CA SER A 48 1.17 -15.68 -10.82
C SER A 48 0.63 -14.33 -11.32
N ALA A 49 -0.18 -14.38 -12.38
CA ALA A 49 -0.89 -13.21 -12.91
C ALA A 49 -2.13 -12.84 -12.08
N VAL A 50 -2.46 -13.64 -11.06
CA VAL A 50 -3.65 -13.44 -10.23
C VAL A 50 -3.32 -12.43 -9.13
N PRO A 51 -4.07 -11.30 -9.06
CA PRO A 51 -3.94 -10.36 -7.95
C PRO A 51 -4.14 -11.08 -6.63
N VAL A 52 -3.29 -10.78 -5.66
CA VAL A 52 -3.38 -11.33 -4.31
C VAL A 52 -4.73 -10.90 -3.69
N PRO A 53 -5.65 -11.82 -3.36
CA PRO A 53 -6.84 -11.47 -2.60
C PRO A 53 -6.41 -11.18 -1.16
N VAL A 54 -6.70 -9.97 -0.70
CA VAL A 54 -6.36 -9.53 0.65
C VAL A 54 -7.67 -9.39 1.42
N ASP A 55 -7.89 -10.27 2.38
CA ASP A 55 -9.07 -10.29 3.25
C ASP A 55 -8.68 -9.86 4.65
N THR A 56 -8.25 -8.60 4.78
CA THR A 56 -7.92 -8.00 6.09
C THR A 56 -9.21 -7.41 6.68
N PRO A 57 -9.63 -7.82 7.90
CA PRO A 57 -10.82 -7.29 8.54
C PRO A 57 -10.82 -5.75 8.62
N GLY A 58 -11.97 -5.15 8.34
CA GLY A 58 -12.15 -3.69 8.36
C GLY A 58 -11.55 -2.94 7.16
N LEU A 59 -10.86 -3.63 6.24
CA LEU A 59 -10.39 -3.04 4.99
C LEU A 59 -11.59 -2.78 4.06
N VAL A 60 -11.86 -1.51 3.78
CA VAL A 60 -12.85 -1.13 2.76
C VAL A 60 -12.19 -0.86 1.42
N ALA A 61 -12.89 -1.15 0.33
CA ALA A 61 -12.36 -1.06 -1.04
C ALA A 61 -11.82 0.34 -1.39
N ALA A 62 -12.41 1.40 -0.84
CA ALA A 62 -11.99 2.78 -1.05
C ALA A 62 -10.59 3.09 -0.49
N TYR A 63 -10.08 2.30 0.46
CA TYR A 63 -8.75 2.50 1.04
C TYR A 63 -7.65 1.92 0.18
N TRP A 64 -7.98 0.93 -0.66
CA TRP A 64 -7.03 0.21 -1.49
C TRP A 64 -6.15 1.09 -2.38
N PRO A 65 -6.65 2.14 -3.06
CA PRO A 65 -5.80 3.04 -3.83
C PRO A 65 -4.65 3.65 -3.02
N CYS A 66 -4.88 4.02 -1.76
CA CYS A 66 -3.83 4.54 -0.87
C CYS A 66 -2.91 3.41 -0.40
N LEU A 67 -3.49 2.37 0.19
CA LEU A 67 -2.74 1.30 0.86
C LEU A 67 -1.90 0.46 -0.10
N SER A 68 -2.40 0.16 -1.30
CA SER A 68 -1.63 -0.57 -2.32
C SER A 68 -0.34 0.16 -2.72
N ARG A 69 -0.36 1.49 -2.78
CA ARG A 69 0.84 2.30 -3.04
C ARG A 69 1.81 2.23 -1.86
N MET A 70 1.30 2.35 -0.64
CA MET A 70 2.11 2.22 0.57
C MET A 70 2.76 0.84 0.67
N LEU A 71 2.04 -0.25 0.39
CA LEU A 71 2.57 -1.61 0.39
C LEU A 71 3.72 -1.78 -0.61
N VAL A 72 3.55 -1.30 -1.85
CA VAL A 72 4.61 -1.35 -2.87
C VAL A 72 5.79 -0.43 -2.52
N MET A 73 5.52 0.71 -1.87
CA MET A 73 6.57 1.60 -1.36
C MET A 73 7.34 0.98 -0.19
N ASP A 74 6.68 0.21 0.68
CA ASP A 74 7.30 -0.51 1.80
C ASP A 74 8.15 -1.66 1.29
N ASN A 75 7.61 -2.46 0.38
CA ASN A 75 8.27 -3.60 -0.21
C ASN A 75 8.14 -3.57 -1.75
N PRO A 76 9.15 -3.05 -2.45
CA PRO A 76 9.15 -2.97 -3.91
C PRO A 76 8.99 -4.31 -4.62
N GLY A 77 9.36 -5.42 -3.96
CA GLY A 77 9.11 -6.77 -4.47
C GLY A 77 7.64 -7.02 -4.74
N LEU A 78 6.72 -6.40 -3.99
CA LEU A 78 5.28 -6.53 -4.17
C LEU A 78 4.76 -5.97 -5.50
N ALA A 79 5.56 -5.19 -6.26
CA ALA A 79 5.14 -4.64 -7.55
C ALA A 79 4.77 -5.71 -8.60
N GLY A 80 5.25 -6.96 -8.42
CA GLY A 80 4.85 -8.10 -9.25
C GLY A 80 3.39 -8.53 -9.05
N TRP A 81 2.85 -8.33 -7.85
CA TRP A 81 1.53 -8.83 -7.42
C TRP A 81 0.51 -7.72 -7.19
N ILE A 82 0.97 -6.53 -6.82
CA ILE A 82 0.14 -5.35 -6.55
C ILE A 82 0.43 -4.32 -7.64
N ARG A 83 -0.57 -4.05 -8.48
CA ARG A 83 -0.52 -3.01 -9.52
C ARG A 83 -1.51 -1.90 -9.22
N PRO A 84 -1.10 -0.84 -8.47
CA PRO A 84 -1.97 0.30 -8.24
C PRO A 84 -2.45 0.90 -9.57
N ARG A 85 -3.75 1.17 -9.68
CA ARG A 85 -4.28 1.93 -10.82
C ARG A 85 -3.88 3.39 -10.67
N TYR A 86 -3.41 4.01 -11.76
CA TYR A 86 -3.03 5.43 -11.75
C TYR A 86 -4.17 6.29 -11.22
N SER A 87 -3.83 7.23 -10.36
CA SER A 87 -4.72 8.24 -9.80
C SER A 87 -3.97 9.55 -9.73
N GLU A 88 -4.40 10.54 -10.52
CA GLU A 88 -3.74 11.85 -10.60
C GLU A 88 -3.60 12.52 -9.21
N ALA A 89 -4.60 12.37 -8.35
CA ALA A 89 -4.60 12.94 -7.01
C ALA A 89 -3.48 12.37 -6.11
N LEU A 90 -3.14 11.09 -6.27
CA LEU A 90 -2.13 10.41 -5.46
C LEU A 90 -0.76 10.32 -6.16
N ASP A 91 -0.74 10.36 -7.49
CA ASP A 91 0.45 10.06 -8.29
C ASP A 91 1.10 11.31 -8.92
N CYS A 92 0.47 12.48 -8.78
CA CYS A 92 1.16 13.74 -9.04
C CYS A 92 2.30 13.96 -8.02
N GLN A 93 3.15 14.95 -8.28
CA GLN A 93 4.30 15.25 -7.41
C GLN A 93 3.87 15.53 -5.96
N ALA A 94 2.81 16.32 -5.77
CA ALA A 94 2.27 16.64 -4.45
C ALA A 94 1.69 15.40 -3.76
N GLY A 95 0.90 14.60 -4.48
CA GLY A 95 0.34 13.35 -3.96
C GLY A 95 1.41 12.34 -3.56
N THR A 96 2.49 12.23 -4.35
CA THR A 96 3.63 11.35 -4.04
C THR A 96 4.36 11.80 -2.78
N ALA A 97 4.60 13.10 -2.63
CA ALA A 97 5.23 13.65 -1.42
C ALA A 97 4.36 13.43 -0.18
N TRP A 98 3.05 13.67 -0.32
CA TRP A 98 2.07 13.40 0.72
C TRP A 98 2.06 11.91 1.11
N MET A 99 2.10 11.00 0.15
CA MET A 99 2.14 9.55 0.40
C MET A 99 3.36 9.14 1.23
N GLN A 100 4.53 9.74 0.99
CA GLN A 100 5.75 9.47 1.78
C GLN A 100 5.62 9.97 3.23
N ILE A 101 5.02 11.15 3.42
CA ILE A 101 4.77 11.70 4.75
C ILE A 101 3.80 10.79 5.51
N MET A 102 2.69 10.41 4.88
CA MET A 102 1.70 9.55 5.51
C MET A 102 2.23 8.14 5.75
N PHE A 103 3.09 7.61 4.87
CA PHE A 103 3.75 6.33 5.11
C PHE A 103 4.59 6.37 6.39
N ALA A 104 5.36 7.44 6.58
CA ALA A 104 6.18 7.59 7.79
C ALA A 104 5.31 7.76 9.05
N ASP A 105 4.19 8.47 8.95
CA ASP A 105 3.21 8.60 10.04
C ASP A 105 2.54 7.26 10.39
N VAL A 106 2.21 6.44 9.39
CA VAL A 106 1.56 5.13 9.59
C VAL A 106 2.52 4.08 10.16
N THR A 107 3.77 4.09 9.71
CA THR A 107 4.71 2.97 9.95
C THR A 107 5.87 3.30 10.87
N GLY A 108 6.13 4.58 11.14
CA GLY A 108 7.34 5.06 11.83
C GLY A 108 8.63 4.89 11.02
N ARG A 109 8.55 4.48 9.74
CA ARG A 109 9.70 4.17 8.89
C ARG A 109 9.70 5.00 7.62
N ARG A 110 10.84 5.03 6.92
CA ARG A 110 10.90 5.55 5.55
C ARG A 110 10.54 4.45 4.55
N PRO A 111 9.84 4.77 3.45
CA PRO A 111 9.55 3.78 2.43
C PRO A 111 10.84 3.39 1.69
N LEU A 112 10.94 2.12 1.25
CA LEU A 112 12.08 1.64 0.47
C LEU A 112 12.07 2.19 -0.97
N ALA A 113 10.89 2.43 -1.54
CA ALA A 113 10.74 3.12 -2.82
C ALA A 113 10.07 4.49 -2.64
N ARG A 114 10.60 5.49 -3.37
CA ARG A 114 10.09 6.87 -3.36
C ARG A 114 8.63 6.98 -3.84
N SER A 115 8.24 6.12 -4.78
CA SER A 115 6.85 5.94 -5.18
C SER A 115 6.66 4.55 -5.77
N TRP A 116 5.43 4.07 -5.77
CA TRP A 116 5.10 2.77 -6.35
C TRP A 116 5.48 2.66 -7.83
N ARG A 117 5.46 3.78 -8.59
CA ARG A 117 5.88 3.81 -10.00
C ARG A 117 7.37 3.53 -10.19
N HIS A 118 8.20 3.88 -9.20
CA HIS A 118 9.64 3.62 -9.26
C HIS A 118 10.03 2.27 -8.65
N ALA A 119 9.12 1.59 -7.95
CA ALA A 119 9.37 0.29 -7.33
C ALA A 119 9.60 -0.84 -8.35
N GLY A 120 9.03 -0.73 -9.55
CA GLY A 120 9.12 -1.76 -10.60
C GLY A 120 10.33 -1.66 -11.53
N TYR A 121 11.10 -0.57 -11.52
CA TYR A 121 12.21 -0.36 -12.47
C TYR A 121 13.53 -1.02 -12.03
N GLY A 122 13.61 -1.60 -10.83
CA GLY A 122 14.81 -2.28 -10.31
C GLY A 122 14.79 -3.80 -10.41
N ALA A 123 13.68 -4.41 -10.84
CA ALA A 123 13.52 -5.88 -10.89
C ALA A 123 13.76 -6.47 -12.29
N VAL A 124 14.34 -5.70 -13.22
CA VAL A 124 14.85 -6.18 -14.51
C VAL A 124 16.37 -5.99 -14.54
N SER A 125 17.07 -6.77 -13.74
CA SER A 125 18.47 -7.13 -14.00
C SER A 125 18.73 -8.51 -13.42
N ASP A 126 19.29 -9.34 -14.29
CA ASP A 126 19.79 -10.70 -14.09
C ASP A 126 18.76 -11.83 -14.04
N ARG A 127 18.24 -12.18 -15.23
CA ARG A 127 18.22 -13.56 -15.71
C ARG A 127 18.39 -13.61 -17.22
#